data_AF-A0A432GL51-F1
#
_entry.id   AF-A0A432GL51-F1
#
_cell.length_a   1.000
_cell.length_b   1.000
_cell.length_c   1.000
_cell.angle_alpha   90.00
_cell.angle_beta   90.00
_cell.angle_gamma   90.00
#
_symmetry.space_group_name_H-M   'P 1'
#
loop_
_entity.id
_entity.type
_entity.pdbx_description
1 polymer ?
#
loop_
_entity_poly.entity_id
_entity_poly.type
_entity_poly.pdbx_seq_one_letter_code
_entity_poly.pdbx_strand_id
1 'polypeptide(L)'
;MTEKKLTGNETFELVKEECERILGKVETVVKKRQKGVLFFINRNRIVGWYEDGDEKKDGKYVGEIENRKPNGQGTHTYSNGEIYVGKWKGGSPWIGTKYNKNGKTLGKWVNGKFQ
;
A
#
# COMPACT_ATOMS: atom_id res chain seq x y z
N MET A 1 6.41 -45.52 -26.09
CA MET A 1 5.88 -44.30 -25.44
C MET A 1 7.06 -43.43 -25.09
N THR A 2 7.09 -42.19 -25.55
CA THR A 2 8.17 -41.25 -25.28
C THR A 2 7.88 -40.50 -23.99
N GLU A 3 8.70 -40.70 -22.96
CA GLU A 3 8.64 -39.89 -21.75
C GLU A 3 9.16 -38.49 -22.07
N LYS A 4 8.28 -37.49 -22.08
CA LYS A 4 8.68 -36.09 -22.20
C LYS A 4 9.21 -35.62 -20.85
N LYS A 5 10.52 -35.41 -20.77
CA LYS A 5 11.14 -34.83 -19.57
C LYS A 5 10.77 -33.35 -19.49
N LEU A 6 9.89 -33.00 -18.56
CA LEU A 6 9.44 -31.63 -18.36
C LEU A 6 10.44 -30.88 -17.47
N THR A 7 10.60 -29.60 -17.75
CA THR A 7 11.33 -28.69 -16.87
C THR A 7 10.52 -28.39 -15.60
N GLY A 8 11.18 -27.87 -14.56
CA GLY A 8 10.51 -27.47 -13.32
C GLY A 8 9.38 -26.46 -13.55
N ASN A 9 9.57 -25.52 -14.48
CA ASN A 9 8.53 -24.54 -14.83
C ASN A 9 7.34 -25.17 -15.57
N GLU A 10 7.59 -26.06 -16.53
CA GLU A 10 6.50 -26.76 -17.23
C GLU A 10 5.70 -27.66 -16.26
N THR A 11 6.39 -28.30 -15.32
CA THR A 11 5.75 -29.10 -14.28
C THR A 11 4.92 -28.23 -13.34
N PHE A 12 5.41 -27.04 -12.99
CA PHE A 12 4.68 -26.10 -12.14
C PHE A 12 3.41 -25.57 -12.80
N GLU A 13 3.45 -25.18 -14.08
CA GLU A 13 2.25 -24.71 -14.79
C GLU A 13 1.19 -25.81 -14.92
N LEU A 14 1.58 -27.05 -15.23
CA LEU A 14 0.63 -28.18 -15.28
C LEU A 14 -0.02 -28.47 -13.92
N VAL A 15 0.76 -28.42 -12.84
CA VAL A 15 0.24 -28.61 -11.48
C VAL A 15 -0.73 -27.48 -11.10
N LYS A 16 -0.44 -26.25 -11.52
CA LYS A 16 -1.29 -25.08 -11.27
C LYS A 16 -2.62 -25.17 -12.03
N GLU A 17 -2.59 -25.52 -13.32
CA GLU A 17 -3.79 -25.71 -14.15
C GLU A 17 -4.71 -26.79 -13.55
N GLU A 18 -4.14 -27.91 -13.11
CA GLU A 18 -4.88 -29.01 -12.52
C GLU A 18 -5.46 -28.64 -11.15
N CYS A 19 -4.73 -27.89 -10.33
CA CYS A 19 -5.23 -27.34 -9.07
C CYS A 19 -6.44 -26.41 -9.29
N GLU A 20 -6.36 -25.51 -10.28
CA GLU A 20 -7.46 -24.60 -10.63
C GLU A 20 -8.69 -25.34 -11.18
N ARG A 21 -8.49 -26.47 -11.88
CA ARG A 21 -9.56 -27.34 -12.37
C ARG A 21 -10.30 -28.06 -11.23
N ILE A 22 -9.57 -28.56 -10.23
CA ILE A 22 -10.12 -29.36 -9.13
C ILE A 22 -10.75 -28.47 -8.05
N LEU A 23 -10.06 -27.39 -7.66
CA LEU A 23 -10.48 -26.53 -6.56
C LEU A 23 -11.35 -25.35 -7.01
N GLY A 24 -11.55 -25.20 -8.33
CA GLY A 24 -12.01 -23.96 -8.94
C GLY A 24 -10.89 -22.92 -8.95
N LYS A 25 -11.09 -21.80 -9.67
CA LYS A 25 -10.21 -20.64 -9.52
C LYS A 25 -10.21 -20.25 -8.05
N VAL A 26 -9.14 -20.60 -7.36
CA VAL A 26 -8.76 -19.90 -6.14
C VAL A 26 -8.31 -18.54 -6.64
N GLU A 27 -9.27 -17.64 -6.87
CA GLU A 27 -8.98 -16.23 -6.73
C GLU A 27 -8.50 -16.10 -5.29
N THR A 28 -7.18 -16.23 -5.10
CA THR A 28 -6.53 -15.35 -4.16
C THR A 28 -7.12 -14.00 -4.53
N VAL A 29 -8.00 -13.48 -3.68
CA VAL A 29 -8.47 -12.12 -3.83
C VAL A 29 -7.19 -11.32 -3.60
N VAL A 30 -6.39 -11.17 -4.65
CA VAL A 30 -5.35 -10.18 -4.77
C VAL A 30 -6.18 -8.92 -4.74
N LYS A 31 -6.52 -8.48 -3.51
CA LYS A 31 -7.29 -7.28 -3.25
C LYS A 31 -6.55 -6.22 -4.04
N LYS A 32 -7.11 -5.83 -5.19
CA LYS A 32 -6.47 -4.90 -6.10
C LYS A 32 -6.20 -3.66 -5.27
N ARG A 33 -4.93 -3.42 -4.97
CA ARG A 33 -4.51 -2.20 -4.31
C ARG A 33 -4.79 -1.09 -5.30
N GLN A 34 -5.82 -0.31 -5.03
CA GLN A 34 -6.20 0.78 -5.90
C GLN A 34 -5.29 1.96 -5.55
N LYS A 35 -4.65 2.54 -6.57
CA LYS A 35 -3.97 3.82 -6.36
C LYS A 35 -5.03 4.91 -6.29
N GLY A 36 -4.95 5.78 -5.30
CA GLY A 36 -5.90 6.87 -5.14
C GLY A 36 -5.39 7.96 -4.20
N VAL A 37 -6.31 8.85 -3.84
CA VAL A 37 -6.07 9.99 -2.95
C VAL A 37 -6.92 9.82 -1.69
N LEU A 38 -6.32 10.07 -0.53
CA LEU A 38 -7.04 10.18 0.74
C LEU A 38 -6.60 11.43 1.48
N PHE A 39 -7.47 11.95 2.33
CA PHE A 39 -7.21 13.07 3.21
C PHE A 39 -7.24 12.60 4.67
N PHE A 40 -6.17 12.90 5.40
CA PHE A 40 -6.12 12.77 6.84
C PHE A 40 -6.70 14.04 7.46
N ILE A 41 -7.92 13.93 7.97
CA ILE A 41 -8.61 15.01 8.65
C ILE A 41 -8.35 14.85 10.15
N ASN A 42 -7.92 15.93 10.80
CA ASN A 42 -7.73 15.99 12.26
C ASN A 42 -8.20 17.34 12.80
N ARG A 43 -9.52 17.56 12.78
CA ARG A 43 -10.16 18.79 13.25
C ARG A 43 -11.61 18.52 13.61
N ASN A 44 -12.19 19.35 14.48
CA ASN A 44 -13.62 19.31 14.84
C ASN A 44 -14.11 17.91 15.26
N ARG A 45 -13.32 17.17 16.05
CA ARG A 45 -13.60 15.78 16.48
C ARG A 45 -13.67 14.74 15.35
N ILE A 46 -13.29 15.09 14.13
CA ILE A 46 -13.13 14.17 12.99
C ILE A 46 -11.65 13.84 12.87
N VAL A 47 -11.32 12.56 13.08
CA VAL A 47 -9.94 12.03 13.02
C VAL A 47 -9.93 10.76 12.17
N GLY A 48 -9.30 10.80 11.00
CA GLY A 48 -9.21 9.62 10.15
C GLY A 48 -8.88 9.92 8.69
N TRP A 49 -8.92 8.86 7.88
CA TRP A 49 -8.72 8.89 6.43
C TRP A 49 -10.06 8.98 5.71
N TYR A 50 -10.17 9.92 4.77
CA TYR A 50 -11.39 10.20 3.99
C TYR A 50 -11.05 10.43 2.52
N GLU A 51 -11.99 10.20 1.61
CA GLU A 51 -11.79 10.43 0.17
C GLU A 51 -11.85 11.92 -0.18
N ASP A 52 -12.63 12.69 0.57
CA ASP A 52 -12.76 14.13 0.45
C ASP A 52 -12.03 14.86 1.58
N GLY A 53 -11.43 16.01 1.25
CA GLY A 53 -10.77 16.89 2.22
C GLY A 53 -10.35 18.22 1.61
N ASP A 54 -9.84 19.12 2.44
CA ASP A 54 -9.33 20.42 2.03
C ASP A 54 -7.80 20.35 1.94
N GLU A 55 -7.24 20.45 0.73
CA GLU A 55 -5.78 20.39 0.49
C GLU A 55 -4.97 21.43 1.27
N LYS A 56 -5.60 22.54 1.70
CA LYS A 56 -4.93 23.58 2.48
C LYS A 56 -4.97 23.32 3.98
N LYS A 57 -5.81 22.41 4.46
CA LYS A 57 -6.05 22.19 5.90
C LYS A 57 -5.79 20.75 6.35
N ASP A 58 -6.01 19.79 5.46
CA ASP A 58 -5.99 18.36 5.74
C ASP A 58 -4.77 17.73 5.08
N GLY A 59 -4.23 16.66 5.67
CA GLY A 59 -3.04 15.99 5.13
C GLY A 59 -3.40 15.14 3.92
N LYS A 60 -2.71 15.28 2.78
CA LYS A 60 -3.03 14.54 1.55
C LYS A 60 -2.15 13.30 1.42
N TYR A 61 -2.76 12.15 1.17
CA TYR A 61 -2.09 10.90 0.80
C TYR A 61 -2.33 10.59 -0.67
N VAL A 62 -1.28 10.17 -1.37
CA VAL A 62 -1.35 9.65 -2.73
C VAL A 62 -0.60 8.32 -2.77
N GLY A 63 -1.30 7.23 -3.08
CA GLY A 63 -0.68 5.91 -3.12
C GLY A 63 -1.67 4.76 -3.13
N GLU A 64 -1.17 3.58 -2.78
CA GLU A 64 -1.94 2.35 -2.67
C GLU A 64 -2.94 2.40 -1.48
N ILE A 65 -4.19 2.08 -1.76
CA ILE A 65 -5.29 2.09 -0.77
C ILE A 65 -5.84 0.67 -0.64
N GLU A 66 -6.06 0.26 0.61
CA GLU A 66 -6.78 -0.96 0.95
C GLU A 66 -7.71 -0.70 2.12
N ASN A 67 -8.97 -1.15 2.03
CA ASN A 67 -9.98 -0.99 3.08
C ASN A 67 -10.14 0.49 3.51
N ARG A 68 -10.18 1.41 2.53
CA ARG A 68 -10.30 2.88 2.71
C ARG A 68 -9.18 3.52 3.54
N LYS A 69 -8.01 2.88 3.60
CA LYS A 69 -6.83 3.39 4.31
C LYS A 69 -5.58 3.26 3.43
N PRO A 70 -4.57 4.12 3.65
CA PRO A 70 -3.24 3.92 3.06
C PRO A 70 -2.68 2.53 3.38
N ASN A 71 -2.28 1.79 2.34
CA ASN A 71 -1.73 0.45 2.48
C ASN A 71 -0.90 0.08 1.24
N GLY A 72 0.41 -0.12 1.41
CA GLY A 72 1.35 -0.24 0.30
C GLY A 72 2.17 1.04 0.10
N GLN A 73 2.71 1.28 -1.09
CA GLN A 73 3.54 2.47 -1.32
C GLN A 73 2.70 3.74 -1.45
N GLY A 74 3.19 4.84 -0.88
CA GLY A 74 2.61 6.15 -1.11
C GLY A 74 3.33 7.30 -0.43
N THR A 75 2.84 8.49 -0.73
CA THR A 75 3.34 9.76 -0.19
C THR A 75 2.25 10.41 0.63
N HIS A 76 2.58 10.86 1.84
CA HIS A 76 1.69 11.68 2.65
C HIS A 76 2.31 13.04 2.88
N THR A 77 1.61 14.08 2.43
CA THR A 77 1.90 15.47 2.73
C THR A 77 1.05 15.87 3.93
N TYR A 78 1.70 16.13 5.06
CA TYR A 78 1.03 16.60 6.27
C TYR A 78 0.54 18.04 6.08
N SER A 79 -0.48 18.45 6.84
CA SER A 79 -1.03 19.82 6.76
C SER A 79 -0.03 20.93 7.11
N ASN A 80 1.04 20.60 7.83
CA ASN A 80 2.15 21.51 8.13
C ASN A 80 3.22 21.56 7.01
N GLY A 81 3.02 20.85 5.91
CA GLY A 81 3.95 20.78 4.77
C GLY A 81 5.09 19.77 4.92
N GLU A 82 5.17 19.03 6.02
CA GLU A 82 6.08 17.87 6.10
C GLU A 82 5.62 16.78 5.13
N ILE A 83 6.56 15.92 4.73
CA ILE A 83 6.30 14.88 3.73
C ILE A 83 6.82 13.54 4.26
N TYR A 84 6.01 12.49 4.16
CA TYR A 84 6.45 11.12 4.33
C TYR A 84 6.37 10.39 2.99
N VAL A 85 7.43 9.66 2.64
CA VAL A 85 7.46 8.79 1.46
C VAL A 85 7.82 7.38 1.91
N GLY A 86 6.97 6.40 1.62
CA GLY A 86 7.26 5.01 1.94
C GLY A 86 6.06 4.07 1.94
N LYS A 87 6.26 2.91 2.56
CA LYS A 87 5.26 1.87 2.74
C LYS A 87 4.34 2.19 3.91
N TRP A 88 3.06 1.95 3.71
CA TRP A 88 1.98 2.07 4.66
C TRP A 88 1.40 0.70 4.98
N LYS A 89 0.88 0.52 6.20
CA LYS A 89 0.16 -0.67 6.61
C LYS A 89 -1.03 -0.26 7.50
N GLY A 90 -2.25 -0.53 7.02
CA GLY A 90 -3.46 -0.26 7.80
C GLY A 90 -3.69 1.21 8.15
N GLY A 91 -3.21 2.14 7.33
CA GLY A 91 -3.32 3.59 7.55
C GLY A 91 -2.22 4.21 8.38
N SER A 92 -1.18 3.44 8.74
CA SER A 92 -0.01 3.94 9.46
C SER A 92 1.28 3.79 8.64
N PRO A 93 2.26 4.70 8.78
CA PRO A 93 3.58 4.54 8.18
C PRO A 93 4.26 3.25 8.66
N TRP A 94 4.98 2.56 7.78
CA TRP A 94 5.63 1.28 8.08
C TRP A 94 7.14 1.32 7.83
N ILE A 95 7.55 1.60 6.58
CA ILE A 95 8.95 1.73 6.18
C ILE A 95 9.07 2.93 5.26
N GLY A 96 9.85 3.95 5.62
CA GLY A 96 9.97 5.15 4.79
C GLY A 96 10.80 6.24 5.40
N THR A 97 10.82 7.39 4.74
CA THR A 97 11.58 8.57 5.18
C THR A 97 10.63 9.74 5.32
N LYS A 98 10.80 10.51 6.41
CA LYS A 98 10.09 11.77 6.64
C LYS A 98 11.02 12.94 6.32
N TYR A 99 10.48 13.95 5.68
CA TYR A 99 11.14 15.16 5.26
C TYR A 99 10.38 16.37 5.80
N ASN A 100 11.08 17.48 6.03
CA ASN A 100 10.42 18.77 6.24
C ASN A 100 10.00 19.37 4.89
N LYS A 101 9.28 20.51 4.94
CA LYS A 101 8.81 21.23 3.73
C LYS A 101 9.91 21.67 2.76
N ASN A 102 11.17 21.69 3.20
CA ASN A 102 12.32 22.06 2.38
C ASN A 102 13.08 20.82 1.85
N GLY A 103 12.57 19.61 2.08
CA GLY A 103 13.20 18.36 1.65
C GLY A 103 14.32 17.85 2.55
N LYS A 104 14.60 18.49 3.69
CA LYS A 104 15.58 17.96 4.67
C LYS A 104 14.97 16.75 5.39
N THR A 105 15.72 15.66 5.44
CA THR A 105 15.35 14.45 6.19
C THR A 105 15.18 14.76 7.68
N LEU A 106 14.03 14.38 8.23
CA LEU A 106 13.71 14.47 9.66
C LEU A 106 13.91 13.14 10.39
N GLY A 107 13.77 12.01 9.69
CA GLY A 107 13.94 10.68 10.28
C GLY A 107 13.36 9.59 9.40
N LYS A 108 13.43 8.34 9.86
CA LYS A 108 12.97 7.17 9.10
C LYS A 108 11.97 6.35 9.91
N TRP A 109 11.04 5.72 9.21
CA TRP A 109 10.22 4.65 9.77
C TRP A 109 10.85 3.31 9.42
N VAL A 110 11.01 2.45 10.44
CA VAL A 110 11.47 1.07 10.29
C VAL A 110 10.50 0.19 11.09
N ASN A 111 9.82 -0.73 10.40
CA ASN A 111 8.85 -1.66 11.01
C ASN A 111 7.81 -0.97 11.91
N GLY A 112 7.26 0.16 11.45
CA GLY A 112 6.21 0.87 12.17
C GLY A 112 6.72 1.73 13.33
N LYS A 113 8.04 1.95 13.46
CA LYS A 113 8.64 2.82 14.48
C LYS A 113 9.46 3.92 13.84
N PHE A 114 9.26 5.15 14.28
CA PHE A 114 10.11 6.29 13.91
C PHE A 114 11.47 6.18 14.61
N GLN A 115 12.54 6.49 13.89
CA GLN A 115 13.94 6.48 14.32
C GLN A 115 14.50 7.88 14.29
#